data_AF-A0A973NTG0-F1
#
_entry.id   AF-A0A973NTG0-F1
#
_cell.length_a   1.000
_cell.length_b   1.000
_cell.length_c   1.000
_cell.angle_alpha   90.00
_cell.angle_beta   90.00
_cell.angle_gamma   90.00
#
_symmetry.space_group_name_H-M   'P 1'
#
loop_
_entity.id
_entity.type
_entity.pdbx_description
1 polymer ?
#
loop_
_entity_poly.entity_id
_entity_poly.type
_entity_poly.pdbx_seq_one_letter_code
_entity_poly.pdbx_strand_id
1 'polypeptide(L)'
;MKMAVIGGTGLIGSQVVELLRAQGHDAAPHATSTGLDLLSGRGLPEAVTGAEVVVNLTNSPTFDDASPAFFQTTMGNLLDAAKTAGTGHVVILSVVGVDQVPDLV
;
A
#
# COMPACT_ATOMS: atom_id res chain seq x y z
N MET A 1 13.65 -10.54 4.62
CA MET A 1 12.33 -10.64 4.00
C MET A 1 12.24 -9.63 2.87
N LYS A 2 11.63 -10.02 1.75
CA LYS A 2 11.31 -9.12 0.64
C LYS A 2 9.98 -8.41 0.90
N MET A 3 9.98 -7.09 0.83
CA MET A 3 8.83 -6.25 1.15
C MET A 3 8.56 -5.23 0.05
N ALA A 4 7.30 -5.16 -0.40
CA ALA A 4 6.84 -4.09 -1.28
C ALA A 4 6.20 -3.00 -0.42
N VAL A 5 6.73 -1.77 -0.48
CA VAL A 5 6.21 -0.63 0.27
C VAL A 5 5.48 0.31 -0.67
N ILE A 6 4.16 0.24 -0.65
CA ILE A 6 3.26 1.03 -1.50
C ILE A 6 3.06 2.41 -0.87
N GLY A 7 3.27 3.47 -1.66
CA GLY A 7 3.47 4.82 -1.11
C GLY A 7 4.87 5.02 -0.53
N GLY A 8 5.82 4.14 -0.85
CA GLY A 8 7.17 4.10 -0.27
C GLY A 8 8.07 5.30 -0.57
N THR A 9 7.68 6.17 -1.51
CA THR A 9 8.40 7.42 -1.79
C THR A 9 7.79 8.64 -1.08
N GLY A 10 6.66 8.47 -0.39
CA GLY A 10 5.98 9.53 0.36
C GLY A 10 6.60 9.74 1.75
N LEU A 11 6.07 10.72 2.50
CA LEU A 11 6.62 11.14 3.80
C LEU A 11 6.81 9.99 4.79
N ILE A 12 5.76 9.18 5.02
CA ILE A 12 5.82 8.05 5.95
C ILE A 12 6.53 6.86 5.28
N GLY A 13 6.27 6.65 4.00
CA GLY A 13 6.83 5.53 3.24
C GLY A 13 8.34 5.53 3.15
N SER A 14 8.97 6.68 2.92
CA SER A 14 10.43 6.76 2.82
C SER A 14 11.10 6.39 4.15
N GLN A 15 10.55 6.87 5.26
CA GLN A 15 11.03 6.55 6.61
C GLN A 15 10.87 5.05 6.92
N VAL A 16 9.73 4.45 6.56
CA VAL A 16 9.51 3.00 6.72
C VAL A 16 10.50 2.20 5.89
N VAL A 17 10.75 2.59 4.63
CA VAL A 17 11.73 1.93 3.75
C VAL A 17 13.14 2.02 4.33
N GLU A 18 13.55 3.18 4.82
CA GLU A 18 14.86 3.37 5.48
C GLU A 18 15.00 2.47 6.71
N LEU A 19 14.00 2.46 7.59
CA LEU A 19 14.00 1.62 8.79
C LEU A 19 14.05 0.13 8.46
N LEU A 20 13.24 -0.34 7.51
CA LEU A 20 13.23 -1.75 7.08
C LEU A 20 14.58 -2.18 6.50
N ARG A 21 15.18 -1.34 5.65
CA ARG A 21 16.52 -1.60 5.08
C ARG A 21 17.60 -1.60 6.15
N ALA A 22 17.54 -0.69 7.12
CA ALA A 22 18.46 -0.65 8.25
C ALA A 22 18.40 -1.95 9.11
N GLN A 23 17.25 -2.62 9.13
CA GLN A 23 17.07 -3.93 9.77
C GLN A 23 17.43 -5.12 8.87
N GLY A 24 18.02 -4.88 7.69
CA GLY A 24 18.47 -5.93 6.76
C GLY A 24 17.36 -6.56 5.92
N HIS A 25 16.19 -5.91 5.80
CA HIS A 25 15.14 -6.35 4.89
C HIS A 25 15.33 -5.77 3.47
N ASP A 26 14.88 -6.52 2.47
CA ASP A 26 14.80 -6.04 1.09
C ASP A 26 13.48 -5.29 0.92
N ALA A 27 13.49 -3.97 1.20
CA ALA A 27 12.31 -3.12 1.05
C ALA A 27 12.37 -2.31 -0.26
N ALA A 28 11.42 -2.57 -1.15
CA ALA A 28 11.26 -1.87 -2.42
C ALA A 28 10.16 -0.80 -2.32
N PRO A 29 10.47 0.50 -2.48
CA PRO A 29 9.46 1.55 -2.53
C PRO A 29 8.74 1.54 -3.88
N HIS A 30 7.41 1.64 -3.85
CA HIS A 30 6.56 1.83 -5.02
C HIS A 30 5.62 3.03 -4.85
N ALA A 31 5.43 3.78 -5.93
CA ALA A 31 4.56 4.95 -6.00
C ALA A 31 4.17 5.25 -7.46
N THR A 32 3.32 6.26 -7.66
CA THR A 32 2.98 6.77 -9.00
C THR A 32 4.22 7.19 -9.79
N SER A 33 5.21 7.79 -9.12
CA SER A 33 6.51 8.15 -9.69
C SER A 33 7.35 6.94 -10.14
N THR A 34 7.07 5.74 -9.62
CA THR A 34 7.71 4.48 -10.03
C THR A 34 6.85 3.66 -10.98
N GLY A 35 5.80 4.25 -11.56
CA GLY A 35 4.93 3.59 -12.54
C GLY A 35 3.75 2.81 -11.97
N LEU A 36 3.54 2.82 -10.64
CA LEU A 36 2.43 2.14 -9.99
C LEU A 36 1.18 3.03 -9.95
N ASP A 37 0.03 2.49 -10.36
CA ASP A 37 -1.27 3.12 -10.17
C ASP A 37 -2.23 2.14 -9.49
N LEU A 38 -2.60 2.43 -8.24
CA LEU A 38 -3.47 1.58 -7.45
C LEU A 38 -4.92 1.61 -7.92
N LEU A 39 -5.39 2.71 -8.53
CA LEU A 39 -6.79 2.83 -8.96
C LEU A 39 -7.05 1.92 -10.17
N SER A 40 -6.16 1.96 -11.15
CA SER A 40 -6.23 1.06 -12.31
C SER A 40 -5.62 -0.31 -12.07
N GLY A 41 -4.82 -0.47 -11.01
CA GLY A 41 -4.02 -1.67 -10.73
C GLY A 41 -2.79 -1.83 -11.62
N ARG A 42 -2.49 -0.85 -12.48
CA ARG A 42 -1.31 -0.89 -13.36
C ARG A 42 -0.02 -0.92 -12.54
N GLY A 43 0.85 -1.88 -12.82
CA GLY A 43 2.14 -2.03 -12.16
C GLY A 43 2.09 -2.76 -10.81
N LEU A 44 0.89 -3.15 -10.33
CA LEU A 44 0.74 -3.90 -9.09
C LEU A 44 1.37 -5.29 -9.15
N PRO A 45 1.12 -6.12 -10.19
CA PRO A 45 1.69 -7.46 -10.27
C PRO A 45 3.21 -7.45 -10.14
N GLU A 46 3.88 -6.53 -10.84
CA GLU A 46 5.32 -6.36 -10.80
C GLU A 46 5.79 -5.85 -9.42
N ALA A 47 5.06 -4.90 -8.83
CA ALA A 47 5.41 -4.34 -7.53
C ALA A 47 5.37 -5.36 -6.40
N VAL A 48 4.40 -6.28 -6.42
CA VAL A 48 4.25 -7.30 -5.37
C VAL A 48 4.95 -8.62 -5.68
N THR A 49 5.61 -8.75 -6.84
CA THR A 49 6.22 -10.01 -7.29
C THR A 49 7.26 -10.52 -6.29
N GLY A 50 6.99 -11.70 -5.70
CA GLY A 50 7.85 -12.35 -4.71
C GLY A 50 7.95 -11.62 -3.36
N ALA A 51 7.11 -10.60 -3.12
CA ALA A 51 7.05 -9.92 -1.83
C ALA A 51 6.39 -10.83 -0.80
N GLU A 52 7.11 -11.09 0.29
CA GLU A 52 6.60 -11.84 1.45
C GLU A 52 5.62 -10.97 2.25
N VAL A 53 5.88 -9.66 2.29
CA VAL A 53 5.07 -8.65 2.96
C VAL A 53 4.78 -7.50 2.01
N VAL A 54 3.53 -7.03 1.99
CA VAL A 54 3.12 -5.80 1.33
C VAL A 54 2.72 -4.79 2.39
N VAL A 55 3.33 -3.61 2.39
CA VAL A 55 3.01 -2.51 3.31
C VAL A 55 2.32 -1.40 2.52
N ASN A 56 1.06 -1.09 2.84
CA ASN A 56 0.32 -0.01 2.22
C ASN A 56 0.32 1.26 3.08
N LEU A 57 0.91 2.33 2.53
CA LEU A 57 1.03 3.65 3.16
C LEU A 57 0.45 4.74 2.27
N THR A 58 -0.41 4.38 1.30
CA THR A 58 -1.07 5.38 0.44
C THR A 58 -2.21 6.07 1.13
N ASN A 59 -2.45 7.30 0.73
CA ASN A 59 -3.59 8.09 1.18
C ASN A 59 -4.43 8.53 -0.03
N SER A 60 -5.72 8.78 0.19
CA SER A 60 -6.57 9.41 -0.81
C SER A 60 -6.02 10.80 -1.16
N PRO A 61 -6.06 11.21 -2.45
CA PRO A 61 -5.70 12.57 -2.84
C PRO A 61 -6.69 13.63 -2.32
N THR A 62 -7.91 13.22 -1.96
CA THR A 62 -8.97 14.05 -1.40
C THR A 62 -9.42 13.53 -0.04
N PHE A 63 -10.14 14.37 0.71
CA PHE A 63 -10.75 14.03 2.00
C PHE A 63 -12.26 14.36 1.99
N ASP A 64 -12.90 14.06 0.88
CA ASP A 64 -14.32 14.30 0.61
C ASP A 64 -15.07 12.96 0.41
N ASP A 65 -16.32 13.03 0.00
CA ASP A 65 -17.20 11.86 -0.19
C ASP A 65 -16.66 10.85 -1.23
N ALA A 66 -15.64 11.22 -2.02
CA ALA A 66 -14.99 10.32 -2.96
C ALA A 66 -13.90 9.44 -2.32
N SER A 67 -13.37 9.83 -1.15
CA SER A 67 -12.28 9.12 -0.47
C SER A 67 -12.61 7.67 -0.10
N PRO A 68 -13.82 7.32 0.40
CA PRO A 68 -14.17 5.93 0.70
C PRO A 68 -14.06 5.01 -0.52
N ALA A 69 -14.57 5.46 -1.68
CA ALA A 69 -14.49 4.69 -2.92
C ALA A 69 -13.04 4.48 -3.38
N PHE A 70 -12.19 5.50 -3.25
CA PHE A 70 -10.76 5.38 -3.52
C PHE A 70 -10.12 4.27 -2.66
N PHE A 71 -10.34 4.28 -1.35
CA PHE A 71 -9.76 3.27 -0.46
C PHE A 71 -10.27 1.86 -0.78
N GLN A 72 -11.58 1.70 -1.03
CA GLN A 72 -12.16 0.41 -1.38
C GLN A 72 -11.58 -0.17 -2.67
N THR A 73 -11.54 0.63 -3.75
CA THR A 73 -11.02 0.18 -5.05
C THR A 73 -9.53 -0.14 -4.97
N THR A 74 -8.73 0.76 -4.40
CA THR A 74 -7.27 0.57 -4.32
C THR A 74 -6.89 -0.60 -3.43
N MET A 75 -7.60 -0.81 -2.31
CA MET A 75 -7.38 -1.97 -1.45
C MET A 75 -7.78 -3.28 -2.12
N GLY A 76 -8.91 -3.31 -2.85
CA GLY A 76 -9.32 -4.49 -3.62
C GLY A 76 -8.23 -4.92 -4.60
N ASN A 77 -7.78 -3.99 -5.44
CA ASN A 77 -6.71 -4.25 -6.41
C ASN A 77 -5.42 -4.74 -5.75
N LEU A 78 -5.01 -4.11 -4.63
CA LEU A 78 -3.80 -4.49 -3.91
C LEU A 78 -3.89 -5.90 -3.32
N LEU A 79 -5.02 -6.24 -2.68
CA LEU A 79 -5.22 -7.54 -2.06
C LEU A 79 -5.30 -8.65 -3.11
N ASP A 80 -5.95 -8.41 -4.26
CA ASP A 80 -6.02 -9.36 -5.35
C ASP A 80 -4.62 -9.63 -5.95
N ALA A 81 -3.82 -8.58 -6.16
CA ALA A 81 -2.45 -8.71 -6.63
C ALA A 81 -1.57 -9.46 -5.60
N ALA A 82 -1.63 -9.07 -4.33
CA ALA A 82 -0.87 -9.70 -3.25
C ALA A 82 -1.22 -11.19 -3.09
N LYS A 83 -2.52 -11.52 -3.15
CA LYS A 83 -3.01 -12.89 -3.13
C LYS A 83 -2.47 -13.70 -4.32
N THR A 84 -2.50 -13.12 -5.52
CA THR A 84 -1.98 -13.77 -6.74
C THR A 84 -0.47 -14.01 -6.65
N ALA A 85 0.27 -13.07 -6.06
CA ALA A 85 1.71 -13.18 -5.85
C ALA A 85 2.11 -14.12 -4.70
N GLY A 86 1.15 -14.63 -3.92
CA GLY A 86 1.41 -15.49 -2.77
C GLY A 86 2.00 -14.76 -1.56
N THR A 87 1.76 -13.45 -1.43
CA THR A 87 2.19 -12.65 -0.29
C THR A 87 1.57 -13.20 1.01
N GLY A 88 2.41 -13.41 2.04
CA GLY A 88 1.97 -13.96 3.33
C GLY A 88 1.31 -12.94 4.24
N HIS A 89 1.71 -11.67 4.16
CA HIS A 89 1.17 -10.60 5.01
C HIS A 89 0.93 -9.30 4.24
N VAL A 90 -0.21 -8.67 4.51
CA VAL A 90 -0.52 -7.30 4.09
C VAL A 90 -0.71 -6.44 5.33
N VAL A 91 0.09 -5.37 5.42
CA VAL A 91 0.07 -4.41 6.53
C VAL A 91 -0.42 -3.08 5.99
N ILE A 92 -1.36 -2.44 6.68
CA ILE A 92 -1.98 -1.18 6.23
C ILE A 92 -1.83 -0.15 7.34
N LEU A 93 -1.38 1.05 7.00
CA LEU A 93 -1.47 2.20 7.90
C LEU A 93 -2.87 2.79 7.83
N SER A 94 -3.62 2.63 8.92
CA SER A 94 -4.91 3.27 9.11
C SER A 94 -4.78 4.46 10.08
N VAL A 95 -5.92 4.92 10.61
CA VAL A 95 -6.02 6.00 11.61
C VAL A 95 -6.78 5.50 12.84
N VAL A 96 -6.43 6.03 14.01
CA VAL A 96 -7.18 5.76 15.25
C VAL A 96 -8.59 6.33 15.12
N GLY A 97 -9.61 5.53 15.47
CA GLY A 97 -11.02 5.93 15.38
C GLY A 97 -11.63 5.78 13.98
N VAL A 98 -10.99 5.04 13.07
CA VAL A 98 -11.53 4.75 11.73
C VAL A 98 -12.92 4.09 11.79
N ASP A 99 -13.20 3.33 12.84
CA ASP A 99 -14.47 2.69 13.15
C ASP A 99 -15.59 3.67 13.55
N GLN A 100 -15.25 4.94 13.81
CA GLN A 100 -16.19 5.99 14.20
C GLN A 100 -16.54 6.94 13.04
N VAL A 101 -15.98 6.70 11.85
CA VAL A 101 -16.29 7.50 10.66
C VAL A 101 -17.73 7.22 10.25
N PRO A 102 -18.63 8.23 10.26
CA PRO A 102 -20.01 8.05 9.82
C PRO A 102 -20.08 7.49 8.40
N ASP A 103 -21.04 6.61 8.14
CA ASP A 103 -21.32 6.03 6.82
C ASP A 103 -20.20 5.14 6.23
N LEU A 104 -19.17 4.78 7.03
CA LEU A 104 -18.09 3.86 6.61
C LEU A 104 -18.31 2.40 7.06
N VAL A 105 -19.21 2.16 8.03
CA VAL A 105 -19.55 0.85 8.64
C VAL A 105 -21.05 0.68 8.79
#